data_AF-A0A1I3XCC7-F1
#
_entry.id   AF-A0A1I3XCC7-F1
#
_cell.length_a   1.000
_cell.length_b   1.000
_cell.length_c   1.000
_cell.angle_alpha   90.00
_cell.angle_beta   90.00
_cell.angle_gamma   90.00
#
_symmetry.space_group_name_H-M   'P 1'
#
loop_
_entity.id
_entity.type
_entity.pdbx_description
1 polymer ?
#
loop_
_entity_poly.entity_id
_entity_poly.type
_entity_poly.pdbx_seq_one_letter_code
_entity_poly.pdbx_strand_id
1 'polypeptide(L)'
;MSYLSEEQLYRNYLEFFETAERKRRWNVFDDLPWELAERTRHNADLALCAETFCGVESYMPDYVGEGLNLFRDSFGQAWWHVNWGYEEAKHALVLREYLVRTGQRTSRQMFEFEADLTKRRWKLPFPTIRQMICYGALQEKTTWMIYRRQLAAAQYR
;
A
#
# COMPACT_ATOMS: atom_id res chain seq x y z
N MET A 1 26.24 -20.07 2.17
CA MET A 1 25.31 -19.09 2.76
C MET A 1 24.22 -19.86 3.45
N SER A 2 24.09 -19.74 4.78
CA SER A 2 22.95 -20.28 5.51
C SER A 2 21.74 -19.41 5.25
N TYR A 3 20.61 -20.02 4.89
CA TYR A 3 19.31 -19.33 4.92
C TYR A 3 18.95 -19.02 6.37
N LEU A 4 18.05 -18.05 6.58
CA LEU A 4 17.44 -17.84 7.88
C LEU A 4 16.62 -19.08 8.25
N SER A 5 16.65 -19.48 9.52
CA SER A 5 15.75 -20.51 10.04
C SER A 5 14.32 -19.96 10.16
N GLU A 6 13.34 -20.85 10.23
CA GLU A 6 11.95 -20.46 10.45
C GLU A 6 11.77 -19.70 11.78
N GLU A 7 12.51 -20.08 12.83
CA GLU A 7 12.51 -19.35 14.09
C GLU A 7 13.00 -17.91 13.90
N GLN A 8 14.07 -17.69 13.13
CA GLN A 8 14.57 -16.34 12.84
C GLN A 8 13.55 -15.51 12.04
N LEU A 9 12.91 -16.10 11.04
CA LEU A 9 11.85 -15.43 10.27
C LEU A 9 10.65 -15.06 11.15
N TYR A 10 10.24 -15.95 12.05
CA TYR A 10 9.19 -15.67 13.03
C TYR A 10 9.57 -14.53 13.98
N ARG A 11 10.80 -14.51 14.51
CA ARG A 11 11.26 -13.43 15.39
C ARG A 11 11.28 -12.08 14.68
N ASN A 12 11.75 -12.06 13.43
CA ASN A 12 11.72 -10.84 12.61
C ASN A 12 10.27 -10.35 12.38
N TYR A 13 9.34 -11.27 12.13
CA TYR A 13 7.92 -10.92 12.03
C TYR A 13 7.39 -10.31 13.34
N LEU A 14 7.65 -10.94 14.49
CA LEU A 14 7.20 -10.42 15.78
C LEU A 14 7.74 -9.02 16.08
N GLU A 15 9.02 -8.78 15.80
CA GLU A 15 9.62 -7.45 15.98
C GLU A 15 8.96 -6.39 15.08
N PHE A 16 8.71 -6.75 13.81
CA PHE A 16 8.00 -5.89 12.87
C PHE A 16 6.57 -5.60 13.35
N PHE A 17 5.85 -6.62 13.79
CA PHE A 17 4.47 -6.54 14.24
C PHE A 17 4.34 -5.72 15.53
N GLU A 18 5.17 -5.96 16.53
CA GLU A 18 5.18 -5.16 17.77
C GLU A 18 5.47 -3.68 17.47
N THR A 19 6.45 -3.41 16.60
CA THR A 19 6.77 -2.05 16.19
C THR A 19 5.60 -1.40 15.46
N ALA A 20 4.86 -2.15 14.64
CA ALA A 20 3.65 -1.67 13.97
C ALA A 20 2.62 -1.21 15.01
N GLU A 21 2.21 -2.11 15.91
CA GLU A 21 1.18 -1.85 16.92
C GLU A 21 1.52 -0.66 17.82
N ARG A 22 2.78 -0.55 18.22
CA ARG A 22 3.19 0.47 19.19
C ARG A 22 3.45 1.83 18.59
N LYS A 23 3.87 1.92 17.33
CA LYS A 23 4.47 3.15 16.78
C LYS A 23 3.99 3.57 15.41
N ARG A 24 3.52 2.64 14.57
CA ARG A 24 3.23 2.93 13.15
C ARG A 24 1.77 2.77 12.78
N ARG A 25 0.96 2.14 13.64
CA ARG A 25 -0.45 1.88 13.32
C ARG A 25 -1.24 3.17 13.39
N TRP A 26 -1.88 3.48 12.28
CA TRP A 26 -2.76 4.62 12.11
C TRP A 26 -4.13 4.16 11.59
N ASN A 27 -5.16 4.93 11.89
CA ASN A 27 -6.55 4.73 11.55
C ASN A 27 -6.95 5.69 10.41
N VAL A 28 -7.57 5.14 9.37
CA VAL A 28 -8.01 5.89 8.17
C VAL A 28 -9.01 7.00 8.51
N PHE A 29 -9.87 6.78 9.51
CA PHE A 29 -10.95 7.68 9.87
C PHE A 29 -10.49 8.73 10.87
N ASP A 30 -9.65 8.34 11.83
CA ASP A 30 -9.38 9.16 13.03
C ASP A 30 -8.01 9.86 13.01
N ASP A 31 -6.99 9.30 12.37
CA ASP A 31 -5.61 9.83 12.43
C ASP A 31 -5.26 10.76 11.25
N LEU A 32 -6.21 10.97 10.34
CA LEU A 32 -6.02 11.83 9.17
C LEU A 32 -6.79 13.14 9.30
N PRO A 33 -6.19 14.28 8.92
CA PRO A 33 -6.82 15.59 9.07
C PRO A 33 -7.83 15.85 7.94
N TRP A 34 -8.92 15.08 7.90
CA TRP A 34 -9.92 15.14 6.83
C TRP A 34 -10.54 16.53 6.66
N GLU A 35 -10.85 17.22 7.75
CA GLU A 35 -11.39 18.59 7.70
C GLU A 35 -10.42 19.57 7.02
N LEU A 36 -9.11 19.38 7.21
CA LEU A 36 -8.09 20.18 6.54
C LEU A 36 -8.04 19.83 5.05
N ALA A 37 -8.06 18.54 4.71
CA ALA A 37 -8.05 18.08 3.33
C ALA A 37 -9.25 18.65 2.55
N GLU A 38 -10.45 18.58 3.10
CA GLU A 38 -11.70 19.07 2.49
C GLU A 38 -11.70 20.59 2.24
N ARG A 39 -10.95 21.36 3.03
CA ARG A 39 -10.79 22.81 2.85
C ARG A 39 -9.63 23.19 1.93
N THR A 40 -8.80 22.23 1.54
CA THR A 40 -7.61 22.49 0.72
C THR A 40 -8.02 22.78 -0.72
N ARG A 41 -7.34 23.75 -1.36
CA ARG A 41 -7.61 24.10 -2.75
C ARG A 41 -7.37 22.92 -3.69
N HIS A 42 -8.30 22.72 -4.63
CA HIS A 42 -8.16 21.68 -5.65
C HIS A 42 -6.90 21.85 -6.48
N ASN A 43 -6.27 20.73 -6.82
CA ASN A 43 -5.03 20.70 -7.57
C ASN A 43 -5.00 19.46 -8.46
N ALA A 44 -5.14 19.67 -9.77
CA ALA A 44 -5.21 18.60 -10.76
C ALA A 44 -3.98 17.69 -10.76
N ASP A 45 -2.77 18.24 -10.51
CA ASP A 45 -1.54 17.44 -10.47
C ASP A 45 -1.55 16.50 -9.25
N LEU A 46 -1.95 17.01 -8.08
CA LEU A 46 -2.03 16.20 -6.86
C LEU A 46 -3.15 15.16 -6.96
N ALA A 47 -4.29 15.50 -7.57
CA ALA A 47 -5.34 14.53 -7.86
C ALA A 47 -4.88 13.43 -8.80
N LEU A 48 -4.21 13.77 -9.90
CA LEU A 48 -3.71 12.79 -10.86
C LEU A 48 -2.69 11.85 -10.21
N CYS A 49 -1.78 12.38 -9.39
CA CYS A 49 -0.86 11.57 -8.60
C CYS A 49 -1.62 10.63 -7.65
N ALA A 50 -2.56 11.17 -6.85
CA ALA A 50 -3.32 10.36 -5.90
C ALA A 50 -4.13 9.25 -6.60
N GLU A 51 -4.77 9.55 -7.74
CA GLU A 51 -5.53 8.58 -8.54
C GLU A 51 -4.61 7.50 -9.15
N THR A 52 -3.43 7.88 -9.63
CA THR A 52 -2.44 6.95 -10.15
C THR A 52 -2.02 5.94 -9.10
N PHE A 53 -1.66 6.40 -7.90
CA PHE A 53 -1.26 5.50 -6.80
C PHE A 53 -2.44 4.75 -6.22
N CYS A 54 -3.63 5.35 -6.17
CA CYS A 54 -4.85 4.61 -5.85
C CYS A 54 -4.98 3.40 -6.78
N GLY A 55 -4.76 3.59 -8.09
CA GLY A 55 -4.81 2.49 -9.05
C GLY A 55 -3.73 1.42 -8.85
N VAL A 56 -2.52 1.80 -8.45
CA VAL A 56 -1.44 0.84 -8.12
C VAL A 56 -1.80 0.04 -6.85
N GLU A 57 -2.26 0.72 -5.82
CA GLU A 57 -2.62 0.13 -4.52
C GLU A 57 -3.90 -0.72 -4.62
N SER A 58 -4.80 -0.44 -5.57
CA SER A 58 -6.00 -1.24 -5.80
C SER A 58 -5.72 -2.69 -6.22
N TYR A 59 -4.50 -3.01 -6.69
CA TYR A 59 -4.07 -4.39 -6.95
C TYR A 59 -3.61 -5.13 -5.67
N MET A 60 -3.79 -4.54 -4.47
CA MET A 60 -3.48 -5.19 -3.19
C MET A 60 -4.04 -6.63 -3.06
N PRO A 61 -5.28 -6.93 -3.48
CA PRO A 61 -5.79 -8.31 -3.44
C PRO A 61 -4.93 -9.30 -4.23
N ASP A 62 -4.40 -8.88 -5.39
CA ASP A 62 -3.50 -9.70 -6.20
C ASP A 62 -2.12 -9.83 -5.54
N TYR A 63 -1.55 -8.73 -5.02
CA TYR A 63 -0.26 -8.77 -4.32
C TYR A 63 -0.29 -9.70 -3.10
N VAL A 64 -1.38 -9.61 -2.32
CA VAL A 64 -1.60 -10.47 -1.16
C VAL A 64 -1.83 -11.91 -1.60
N GLY A 65 -2.76 -12.16 -2.53
CA GLY A 65 -3.11 -13.52 -2.96
C GLY A 65 -1.92 -14.28 -3.58
N GLU A 66 -1.21 -13.65 -4.51
CA GLU A 66 -0.04 -14.27 -5.14
C GLU A 66 1.13 -14.42 -4.16
N GLY A 67 1.36 -13.42 -3.30
CA GLY A 67 2.43 -13.49 -2.29
C GLY A 67 2.18 -14.53 -1.20
N LEU A 68 0.94 -14.69 -0.73
CA LEU A 68 0.59 -15.75 0.22
C LEU A 68 0.87 -17.15 -0.36
N ASN A 69 0.56 -17.36 -1.63
CA ASN A 69 0.86 -18.63 -2.30
C ASN A 69 2.36 -18.90 -2.40
N LEU A 70 3.20 -17.86 -2.47
CA LEU A 70 4.66 -17.99 -2.43
C LEU A 70 5.20 -18.28 -1.03
N PHE A 71 4.64 -17.65 0.01
CA PHE A 71 5.19 -17.70 1.37
C PHE A 71 4.54 -18.76 2.27
N ARG A 72 3.51 -19.49 1.78
CA ARG A 72 2.67 -20.41 2.57
C ARG A 72 3.42 -21.44 3.42
N ASP A 73 4.63 -21.83 3.04
CA ASP A 73 5.41 -22.86 3.74
C ASP A 73 6.28 -22.29 4.88
N SER A 74 6.33 -20.96 5.04
CA SER A 74 6.97 -20.26 6.17
C SER A 74 5.93 -19.50 6.97
N PHE A 75 5.77 -19.85 8.25
CA PHE A 75 4.83 -19.18 9.14
C PHE A 75 5.20 -17.70 9.30
N GLY A 76 6.47 -17.40 9.59
CA GLY A 76 6.95 -16.03 9.75
C GLY A 76 6.72 -15.16 8.52
N GLN A 77 7.00 -15.68 7.33
CA GLN A 77 6.79 -14.91 6.09
C GLN A 77 5.32 -14.76 5.71
N ALA A 78 4.52 -15.83 5.82
CA ALA A 78 3.11 -15.79 5.47
C ALA A 78 2.36 -14.81 6.38
N TRP A 79 2.60 -14.83 7.69
CA TRP A 79 1.93 -13.95 8.64
C TRP A 79 2.42 -12.50 8.53
N TRP A 80 3.71 -12.29 8.27
CA TRP A 80 4.21 -10.97 7.89
C TRP A 80 3.48 -10.42 6.66
N HIS A 81 3.30 -11.25 5.61
CA HIS A 81 2.65 -10.84 4.37
C HIS A 81 1.16 -10.50 4.57
N VAL A 82 0.45 -11.23 5.44
CA VAL A 82 -0.92 -10.88 5.83
C VAL A 82 -0.97 -9.52 6.52
N ASN A 83 -0.08 -9.27 7.50
CA ASN A 83 -0.06 -7.99 8.21
C ASN A 83 0.34 -6.84 7.29
N TRP A 84 1.35 -7.03 6.43
CA TRP A 84 1.73 -6.08 5.38
C TRP A 84 0.54 -5.75 4.49
N GLY A 85 -0.22 -6.75 4.02
CA GLY A 85 -1.40 -6.54 3.20
C GLY A 85 -2.50 -5.71 3.88
N TYR A 86 -2.69 -5.88 5.19
CA TYR A 86 -3.58 -5.02 5.97
C TYR A 86 -3.05 -3.57 6.05
N GLU A 87 -1.75 -3.39 6.31
CA GLU A 87 -1.15 -2.06 6.41
C GLU A 87 -1.28 -1.30 5.08
N GLU A 88 -0.95 -1.95 3.97
CA GLU A 88 -0.99 -1.37 2.63
C GLU A 88 -2.41 -1.11 2.09
N ALA A 89 -3.39 -1.96 2.44
CA ALA A 89 -4.78 -1.73 2.02
C ALA A 89 -5.30 -0.36 2.48
N LYS A 90 -4.78 0.18 3.59
CA LYS A 90 -5.14 1.53 4.05
C LYS A 90 -4.66 2.63 3.10
N HIS A 91 -3.56 2.46 2.38
CA HIS A 91 -3.07 3.46 1.42
C HIS A 91 -4.08 3.69 0.28
N ALA A 92 -4.59 2.61 -0.33
CA ALA A 92 -5.63 2.69 -1.35
C ALA A 92 -6.87 3.42 -0.84
N LEU A 93 -7.33 3.06 0.37
CA LEU A 93 -8.51 3.66 0.99
C LEU A 93 -8.33 5.17 1.20
N VAL A 94 -7.18 5.60 1.71
CA VAL A 94 -6.92 7.03 1.93
C VAL A 94 -6.86 7.81 0.64
N LEU A 95 -6.18 7.30 -0.39
CA LEU A 95 -6.07 8.01 -1.66
C LEU A 95 -7.44 8.17 -2.32
N ARG A 96 -8.25 7.10 -2.28
CA ARG A 96 -9.64 7.13 -2.75
C ARG A 96 -10.49 8.14 -1.99
N GLU A 97 -10.49 8.06 -0.66
CA GLU A 97 -11.29 8.95 0.19
C GLU A 97 -10.84 10.40 0.05
N TYR A 98 -9.53 10.66 -0.06
CA TYR A 98 -8.99 11.98 -0.35
C TYR A 98 -9.56 12.55 -1.65
N LEU A 99 -9.54 11.79 -2.74
CA LEU A 99 -10.07 12.25 -4.04
C LEU A 99 -11.56 12.61 -3.96
N VAL A 100 -12.35 11.81 -3.25
CA VAL A 100 -13.80 12.01 -3.10
C VAL A 100 -14.12 13.19 -2.17
N ARG A 101 -13.54 13.20 -0.97
CA ARG A 101 -13.81 14.21 0.05
C ARG A 101 -13.35 15.60 -0.36
N THR A 102 -12.25 15.69 -1.09
CA THR A 102 -11.78 16.97 -1.67
C THR A 102 -12.53 17.36 -2.95
N GLY A 103 -13.56 16.62 -3.37
CA GLY A 103 -14.36 16.93 -4.56
C GLY A 103 -13.58 16.84 -5.89
N GLN A 104 -12.37 16.28 -5.88
CA GLN A 104 -11.54 16.13 -7.07
C GLN A 104 -11.99 14.96 -7.95
N ARG A 105 -12.65 13.98 -7.35
CA ARG A 105 -13.43 12.94 -8.04
C ARG A 105 -14.78 12.78 -7.34
N THR A 106 -15.75 12.25 -8.07
CA THR A 106 -17.03 11.80 -7.50
C THR A 106 -16.92 10.34 -7.07
N SER A 107 -17.77 9.91 -6.13
CA SER A 107 -17.84 8.50 -5.73
C SER A 107 -18.10 7.57 -6.91
N ARG A 108 -18.94 8.00 -7.86
CA ARG A 108 -19.24 7.25 -9.08
C ARG A 108 -17.99 7.02 -9.93
N GLN A 109 -17.20 8.06 -10.16
CA GLN A 109 -15.94 7.94 -10.93
C GLN A 109 -14.97 6.95 -10.27
N MET A 110 -14.86 6.98 -8.94
CA MET A 110 -13.98 6.04 -8.24
C MET A 110 -14.45 4.58 -8.35
N PHE A 111 -15.76 4.32 -8.23
CA PHE A 111 -16.29 2.97 -8.42
C PHE A 111 -16.14 2.48 -9.88
N GLU A 112 -16.36 3.35 -10.86
CA GLU A 112 -16.13 3.01 -12.28
C GLU A 112 -14.64 2.70 -12.54
N PHE A 113 -13.73 3.49 -11.96
CA PHE A 113 -12.29 3.27 -12.03
C PHE A 113 -11.87 1.91 -11.41
N GLU A 114 -12.34 1.61 -10.19
CA GLU A 114 -12.07 0.32 -9.52
C GLU A 114 -12.62 -0.87 -10.33
N ALA A 115 -13.83 -0.72 -10.89
CA ALA A 115 -14.42 -1.73 -11.77
C ALA A 115 -13.59 -1.96 -13.04
N ASP A 116 -12.95 -0.92 -13.58
CA ASP A 116 -12.03 -1.05 -14.71
C ASP A 116 -10.70 -1.73 -14.33
N LEU A 117 -10.16 -1.44 -13.15
CA LEU A 117 -8.93 -2.06 -12.66
C LEU A 117 -9.09 -3.58 -12.47
N THR A 118 -10.21 -4.01 -11.89
CA THR A 118 -10.51 -5.44 -11.64
C THR A 118 -10.66 -6.28 -12.90
N LYS A 119 -10.78 -5.66 -14.09
CA LYS A 119 -10.73 -6.37 -15.39
C LYS A 119 -9.33 -6.88 -15.72
N ARG A 120 -8.31 -6.39 -15.03
CA ARG A 120 -6.92 -6.82 -15.16
C ARG A 120 -6.51 -7.51 -13.87
N ARG A 121 -5.48 -8.36 -13.99
CA ARG A 121 -4.91 -9.06 -12.86
C ARG A 121 -3.40 -8.87 -12.86
N TRP A 122 -2.86 -8.42 -11.74
CA TRP A 122 -1.44 -8.42 -11.54
C TRP A 122 -0.94 -9.87 -11.39
N LYS A 123 0.23 -10.16 -11.97
CA LYS A 123 0.86 -11.47 -11.92
C LYS A 123 2.27 -11.31 -11.40
N LEU A 124 2.74 -12.36 -10.71
CA LEU A 124 4.12 -12.42 -10.21
C LEU A 124 5.11 -12.15 -11.36
N PRO A 125 5.95 -11.10 -11.26
CA PRO A 125 6.96 -10.82 -12.28
C PRO A 125 8.14 -11.80 -12.21
N PHE A 126 8.35 -12.46 -11.07
CA PHE A 126 9.42 -13.42 -10.88
C PHE A 126 8.94 -14.69 -10.16
N PRO A 127 9.49 -15.87 -10.52
CA PRO A 127 8.97 -17.15 -10.04
C PRO A 127 9.50 -17.57 -8.67
N THR A 128 10.57 -16.96 -8.15
CA THR A 128 11.19 -17.38 -6.88
C THR A 128 10.95 -16.37 -5.77
N ILE A 129 10.79 -16.88 -4.54
CA ILE A 129 10.69 -16.07 -3.30
C ILE A 129 11.82 -15.04 -3.22
N ARG A 130 13.07 -15.45 -3.51
CA ARG A 130 14.23 -14.54 -3.42
C ARG A 130 14.11 -13.37 -4.40
N GLN A 131 13.77 -13.64 -5.66
CA GLN A 131 13.58 -12.57 -6.65
C GLN A 131 12.40 -11.68 -6.29
N MET A 132 11.32 -12.26 -5.77
CA MET A 132 10.16 -11.50 -5.32
C MET A 132 10.46 -10.61 -4.12
N ILE A 133 11.29 -11.05 -3.17
CA ILE A 133 11.76 -10.20 -2.06
C ILE A 133 12.59 -9.02 -2.60
N CYS A 134 13.51 -9.26 -3.54
CA CYS A 134 14.28 -8.18 -4.17
C CYS A 134 13.37 -7.20 -4.94
N TYR A 135 12.40 -7.73 -5.68
CA TYR A 135 11.42 -6.92 -6.40
C TYR A 135 10.57 -6.08 -5.45
N GLY A 136 10.01 -6.70 -4.39
CA GLY A 136 9.20 -6.01 -3.39
C GLY A 136 9.98 -4.89 -2.70
N ALA A 137 11.21 -5.15 -2.27
CA ALA A 137 12.06 -4.12 -1.65
C ALA A 137 12.31 -2.91 -2.57
N LEU A 138 12.48 -3.14 -3.88
CA LEU A 138 12.63 -2.07 -4.86
C LEU A 138 11.33 -1.30 -5.09
N GLN A 139 10.19 -2.00 -5.16
CA GLN A 139 8.87 -1.37 -5.28
C GLN A 139 8.57 -0.49 -4.07
N GLU A 140 8.76 -1.00 -2.85
CA GLU A 140 8.56 -0.26 -1.59
C GLU A 140 9.44 0.99 -1.51
N LYS A 141 10.70 0.89 -1.93
CA LYS A 141 11.58 2.06 -1.96
C LYS A 141 11.10 3.10 -2.98
N THR A 142 10.57 2.64 -4.10
CA THR A 142 10.07 3.49 -5.19
C THR A 142 8.79 4.21 -4.78
N THR A 143 7.80 3.51 -4.22
CA THR A 143 6.56 4.11 -3.70
C THR A 143 6.87 5.11 -2.60
N TRP A 144 7.76 4.77 -1.65
CA TRP A 144 8.22 5.72 -0.63
C TRP A 144 8.81 7.00 -1.23
N MET A 145 9.70 6.90 -2.23
CA MET A 145 10.28 8.07 -2.89
C MET A 145 9.21 8.95 -3.54
N ILE A 146 8.18 8.34 -4.10
CA ILE A 146 7.10 9.07 -4.77
C ILE A 146 6.20 9.75 -3.74
N TYR A 147 5.81 9.08 -2.65
CA TYR A 147 5.08 9.71 -1.55
C TYR A 147 5.85 10.87 -0.93
N ARG A 148 7.18 10.76 -0.80
CA ARG A 148 8.04 11.89 -0.37
C ARG A 148 7.99 13.07 -1.34
N ARG A 149 7.96 12.82 -2.64
CA ARG A 149 7.83 13.88 -3.65
C ARG A 149 6.44 14.51 -3.65
N GLN A 150 5.39 13.71 -3.47
CA GLN A 150 4.01 14.21 -3.36
C GLN A 150 3.85 15.10 -2.12
N LEU A 151 4.42 14.69 -0.98
CA LEU A 151 4.46 15.52 0.24
C LEU A 151 5.14 16.86 -0.03
N ALA A 152 6.32 16.85 -0.67
CA ALA A 152 7.02 18.09 -1.01
C ALA A 152 6.16 18.99 -1.91
N ALA A 153 5.54 18.43 -2.96
CA ALA A 153 4.67 19.18 -3.86
C ALA A 153 3.44 19.78 -3.16
N ALA A 154 2.92 19.12 -2.12
CA ALA A 154 1.81 19.61 -1.31
C ALA A 154 2.22 20.71 -0.31
N GLN A 155 3.47 20.75 0.15
CA GLN A 155 3.95 21.75 1.12
C GLN A 155 4.27 23.13 0.50
N TYR A 156 4.53 23.19 -0.81
CA TYR A 156 4.86 24.44 -1.51
C TYR A 156 3.64 25.16 -2.11
N ARG A 157 2.42 24.81 -1.69
CA ARG A 157 1.16 25.32 -2.25
C ARG A 157 0.13 25.59 -1.18
#